data_AF-A0A705RBQ9-F1
#
_entry.id   AF-A0A705RBQ9-F1
#
_cell.length_a   1.000
_cell.length_b   1.000
_cell.length_c   1.000
_cell.angle_alpha   90.00
_cell.angle_beta   90.00
_cell.angle_gamma   90.00
#
_symmetry.space_group_name_H-M   'P 1'
#
loop_
_entity.id
_entity.type
_entity.pdbx_description
1 polymer ?
#
loop_
_entity_poly.entity_id
_entity_poly.type
_entity_poly.pdbx_seq_one_letter_code
_entity_poly.pdbx_strand_id
1 'polypeptide(L)' 'MELRQLRYFVRIIETGSMGSAAQDLDIGVSALSQQMSR' A
#
# COMPACT_ATOMS: atom_id res chain seq x y z
N MET A 1 -1.74 10.93 -8.88
CA MET A 1 -2.68 10.03 -8.17
C MET A 1 -3.26 9.02 -9.15
N GLU A 2 -2.61 7.86 -9.29
CA GLU A 2 -3.10 6.71 -10.06
C GLU A 2 -4.17 5.92 -9.29
N LEU A 3 -5.07 5.23 -9.99
CA LEU A 3 -6.07 4.35 -9.36
C LEU A 3 -5.44 3.24 -8.50
N ARG A 4 -4.24 2.78 -8.87
CA ARG A 4 -3.46 1.82 -8.07
C ARG A 4 -3.03 2.42 -6.72
N GLN A 5 -2.67 3.70 -6.69
CA GLN A 5 -2.31 4.36 -5.44
C GLN A 5 -3.51 4.47 -4.50
N LEU A 6 -4.68 4.81 -5.03
CA LEU A 6 -5.93 4.85 -4.26
C LEU A 6 -6.28 3.47 -3.67
N ARG A 7 -6.16 2.39 -4.47
CA ARG A 7 -6.39 1.03 -3.96
C ARG A 7 -5.44 0.66 -2.82
N TYR A 8 -4.16 0.98 -2.96
CA TYR A 8 -3.16 0.71 -1.92
C TYR A 8 -3.39 1.56 -0.67
N PHE A 9 -3.78 2.82 -0.83
CA PHE A 9 -4.16 3.68 0.28
C PHE A 9 -5.36 3.12 1.07
N VAL A 10 -6.43 2.73 0.38
CA VAL A 10 -7.58 2.08 1.03
C VAL A 10 -7.13 0.84 1.80
N ARG A 11 -6.24 0.03 1.21
CA ARG A 11 -5.76 -1.19 1.88
C ARG A 11 -4.94 -0.91 3.14
N ILE A 12 -4.13 0.15 3.14
CA ILE A 12 -3.39 0.61 4.33
C ILE A 12 -4.36 1.01 5.44
N ILE A 13 -5.45 1.69 5.11
CA ILE A 13 -6.47 2.09 6.10
C ILE A 13 -7.22 0.86 6.65
N GLU A 14 -7.63 -0.07 5.79
CA GLU A 14 -8.36 -1.28 6.19
C GLU A 14 -7.53 -2.20 7.10
N THR A 15 -6.24 -2.33 6.82
CA THR A 15 -5.33 -3.18 7.59
C THR A 15 -4.70 -2.46 8.79
N GLY A 16 -4.82 -1.13 8.86
CA GLY A 16 -4.30 -0.28 9.93
C GLY A 16 -2.78 -0.13 9.98
N SER A 17 -2.03 -0.74 9.06
CA SER A 17 -0.56 -0.59 8.99
C SER A 17 0.00 -0.81 7.60
N MET A 18 1.13 -0.15 7.31
CA MET A 18 1.87 -0.32 6.06
C MET A 18 2.40 -1.75 5.89
N GLY A 19 2.83 -2.39 6.98
CA GLY A 19 3.33 -3.77 6.98
C GLY A 19 2.25 -4.78 6.66
N SER A 20 1.10 -4.67 7.34
CA SER A 20 -0.06 -5.54 7.12
C SER A 20 -0.61 -5.39 5.70
N ALA A 21 -0.70 -4.16 5.18
CA ALA A 21 -1.12 -3.92 3.79
C ALA A 21 -0.14 -4.52 2.78
N ALA A 22 1.16 -4.38 3.00
CA ALA A 22 2.17 -4.93 2.10
C ALA A 22 2.11 -6.47 2.07
N GLN A 23 1.97 -7.10 3.25
CA GLN A 23 1.80 -8.54 3.36
C GLN A 23 0.53 -9.03 2.66
N ASP A 24 -0.58 -8.31 2.79
CA ASP A 24 -1.85 -8.68 2.16
C ASP A 24 -1.83 -8.48 0.63
N LEU A 25 -1.10 -7.47 0.14
CA LEU A 25 -0.91 -7.21 -1.28
C LEU A 25 0.21 -8.07 -1.92
N ASP A 26 0.82 -8.98 -1.15
CA ASP A 26 1.97 -9.81 -1.55
C ASP A 26 3.14 -9.00 -2.15
N ILE A 27 3.48 -7.89 -1.52
CA ILE A 27 4.59 -7.01 -1.91
C ILE A 27 5.44 -6.60 -0.70
N GLY A 28 6.64 -6.09 -0.96
CA GLY A 28 7.48 -5.51 0.09
C GLY A 28 6.99 -4.12 0.53
N VAL A 29 7.17 -3.79 1.82
CA VAL A 29 6.83 -2.46 2.39
C VAL A 29 7.54 -1.33 1.62
N SER A 30 8.77 -1.54 1.17
CA SER A 30 9.52 -0.57 0.38
C SER A 30 8.88 -0.29 -0.98
N ALA A 31 8.35 -1.32 -1.66
CA ALA A 31 7.64 -1.18 -2.92
C ALA A 31 6.30 -0.44 -2.72
N LEU A 32 5.56 -0.77 -1.67
CA LEU A 32 4.33 -0.07 -1.30
C LEU A 32 4.60 1.41 -1.00
N SER A 33 5.65 1.72 -0.22
CA SER A 33 6.05 3.10 0.10
C SER A 33 6.44 3.88 -1.16
N GLN A 34 7.25 3.29 -2.04
CA GLN A 34 7.60 3.94 -3.30
C GLN A 34 6.37 4.21 -4.18
N GLN A 35 5.41 3.29 -4.21
CA GLN A 35 4.17 3.51 -4.96
C GLN A 35 3.34 4.65 -4.36
N MET A 36 3.38 4.89 -3.05
CA MET A 36 2.72 6.04 -2.43
C MET A 36 3.43 7.38 -2.68
N SER A 37 4.76 7.36 -2.84
CA SER A 37 5.56 8.58 -3.04
C SER A 37 5.65 9.06 -4.50
N ARG A 38 5.33 8.21 -5.47
CA ARG A 38 5.31 8.56 -6.90
C ARG A 38 4.09 9.38 -7.29
#